data_AF-A0A4S9K5S3-F1
#
_entry.id   AF-A0A4S9K5S3-F1
#
_cell.length_a   1.000
_cell.length_b   1.000
_cell.length_c   1.000
_cell.angle_alpha   90.00
_cell.angle_beta   90.00
_cell.angle_gamma   90.00
#
_symmetry.space_group_name_H-M   'P 1'
#
loop_
_entity.id
_entity.type
_entity.pdbx_description
1 polymer ?
#
loop_
_entity_poly.entity_id
_entity_poly.type
_entity_poly.pdbx_seq_one_letter_code
_entity_poly.pdbx_strand_id
1 'polypeptide(L)'
;MADLATPSAATMSTIDAGAQKPAFSKPERPDQADYEKSLAEAQKALDAAVERQRSIKAKLDSRPNNKESPEAKRQQELRSRLNEIREAQKSGKSSRAQQIGQIQRLDEQLKSRITEQKTARSRVAFRSVEDIQNEINRLQAQVETGTMKIVDEKKNLAEITALNKQKKGFAGFEQAQKQIDDIKAQIAEIKKSMDDPASKALSEEYTKITTELDEIKGKQDEVFKNLNQLRDERTRANEAQQVAYTNVKEIKDKYWAAKRAFAEYEKEAYRVRRERQKAERDAYEAGKRKQVAEAKLEEASAPAYGDEIQTAQSLIRYFDPSSQEAKAAAGPGKFAAQASRTVEATGIKGTALPRKGEAEEDYFAGNGGKKGKKNRKNQNASPAPDAPAGKFNLSFGVIEQLAKIDVQPPSSQAAVAGVVEQIKSKLESWQKDQDRKTQENVDKAKKEIERLEAETSNEDSAKTNGNSADNVAADLEKTKIEETS
;
A
#
# COMPACT_ATOMS: atom_id res chain seq x y z
N MET A 1 -31.02 23.46 -40.84
CA MET A 1 -31.16 22.09 -40.32
C MET A 1 -30.40 22.03 -39.02
N ALA A 2 -31.14 22.25 -37.94
CA ALA A 2 -30.67 22.21 -36.57
C ALA A 2 -30.53 20.75 -36.13
N ASP A 3 -29.61 20.48 -35.21
CA ASP A 3 -29.98 19.67 -34.05
C ASP A 3 -29.21 20.15 -32.81
N LEU A 4 -30.00 20.60 -31.85
CA LEU A 4 -29.65 21.08 -30.52
C LEU A 4 -29.86 19.92 -29.55
N ALA A 5 -28.87 19.63 -28.71
CA ALA A 5 -29.09 18.82 -27.52
C ALA A 5 -28.54 19.55 -26.28
N THR A 6 -29.42 20.32 -25.65
CA THR A 6 -29.32 20.83 -24.29
C THR A 6 -29.71 19.73 -23.29
N PRO A 7 -28.93 19.45 -22.24
CA PRO A 7 -29.47 18.77 -21.06
C PRO A 7 -30.21 19.76 -20.17
N SER A 8 -31.42 19.34 -19.80
CA SER A 8 -32.47 20.10 -19.09
C SER A 8 -32.14 20.37 -17.62
N ALA A 9 -32.45 21.60 -17.19
CA ALA A 9 -32.52 22.04 -15.81
C ALA A 9 -33.78 21.46 -15.14
N ALA A 10 -33.71 20.23 -14.65
CA ALA A 10 -34.75 19.65 -13.81
C ALA A 10 -34.19 18.47 -12.99
N THR A 11 -33.29 18.73 -12.04
CA THR A 11 -32.87 17.75 -11.00
C THR A 11 -32.14 18.41 -9.82
N MET A 12 -32.40 19.68 -9.54
CA MET A 12 -31.84 20.39 -8.39
C MET A 12 -32.96 21.18 -7.72
N SER A 13 -33.74 20.53 -6.84
CA SER A 13 -34.28 21.12 -5.60
C SER A 13 -35.26 20.17 -4.91
N THR A 14 -34.74 19.13 -4.27
CA THR A 14 -35.28 18.59 -3.01
C THR A 14 -34.09 18.18 -2.17
N ILE A 15 -33.46 19.19 -1.57
CA ILE A 15 -32.50 18.99 -0.49
C ILE A 15 -33.31 18.59 0.73
N ASP A 16 -33.47 17.27 0.90
CA ASP A 16 -34.01 16.69 2.12
C ASP A 16 -32.95 16.84 3.21
N ALA A 17 -33.34 17.53 4.28
CA ALA A 17 -32.54 17.77 5.46
C ALA A 17 -32.49 16.50 6.33
N GLY A 18 -31.80 15.48 5.84
CA GLY A 18 -31.41 14.31 6.61
C GLY A 18 -30.06 14.55 7.28
N ALA A 19 -30.07 14.99 8.54
CA ALA A 19 -28.87 15.01 9.39
C ALA A 19 -28.35 13.58 9.58
N GLN A 20 -27.50 13.11 8.66
CA GLN A 20 -26.66 11.94 8.87
C GLN A 20 -25.63 12.30 9.93
N LYS A 21 -25.88 11.87 11.17
CA LYS A 21 -24.78 11.67 12.14
C LYS A 21 -23.72 10.83 11.44
N PRO A 22 -22.43 11.21 11.45
CA PRO A 22 -21.39 10.38 10.88
C PRO A 22 -21.44 9.04 11.63
N ALA A 23 -21.88 8.00 10.94
CA ALA A 23 -21.79 6.65 11.44
C ALA A 23 -20.29 6.38 11.56
N PHE A 24 -19.80 6.43 12.80
CA PHE A 24 -18.44 6.10 13.15
C PHE A 24 -18.28 4.59 12.90
N SER A 25 -18.02 4.21 11.65
CA SER A 25 -17.81 2.83 11.26
C SER A 25 -16.53 2.35 11.93
N LYS A 26 -16.64 1.32 12.75
CA LYS A 26 -15.50 0.75 13.46
C LYS A 26 -14.55 0.14 12.42
N PRO A 27 -13.32 0.67 12.25
CA PRO A 27 -12.33 -0.02 11.44
C PRO A 27 -12.14 -1.43 12.00
N GLU A 28 -12.00 -2.41 11.13
CA GLU A 28 -11.72 -3.77 11.56
C GLU A 28 -10.36 -3.82 12.25
N ARG A 29 -10.26 -4.58 13.34
CA ARG A 29 -8.98 -4.78 14.02
C ARG A 29 -8.10 -5.62 13.09
N PRO A 30 -6.89 -5.17 12.74
CA PRO A 30 -6.00 -5.94 11.88
C PRO A 30 -5.69 -7.29 12.52
N ASP A 31 -5.85 -8.38 11.76
CA ASP A 31 -5.44 -9.71 12.21
C ASP A 31 -3.91 -9.78 12.22
N GLN A 32 -3.35 -10.08 13.39
CA GLN A 32 -1.92 -10.18 13.58
C GLN A 32 -1.35 -11.49 13.03
N ALA A 33 -2.09 -12.60 13.09
CA ALA A 33 -1.63 -13.89 12.60
C ALA A 33 -1.52 -13.90 11.06
N ASP A 34 -2.52 -13.31 10.38
CA ASP A 34 -2.49 -13.17 8.92
C ASP A 34 -1.39 -12.20 8.44
N TYR A 35 -1.13 -11.14 9.22
CA TYR A 35 -0.01 -10.24 8.96
C TYR A 35 1.35 -10.95 9.09
N GLU A 36 1.58 -11.67 10.18
CA GLU A 36 2.84 -12.39 10.41
C GLU A 36 3.05 -13.46 9.33
N LYS A 37 1.99 -14.19 8.94
CA LYS A 37 2.04 -15.18 7.86
C LYS A 37 2.36 -14.55 6.51
N SER A 38 1.63 -13.51 6.10
CA SER A 38 1.84 -12.83 4.81
C SER A 38 3.21 -12.15 4.74
N LEU A 39 3.68 -11.58 5.85
CA LEU A 39 5.02 -11.01 5.95
C LEU A 39 6.11 -12.08 5.85
N ALA A 40 5.96 -13.23 6.51
CA ALA A 40 6.93 -14.33 6.41
C ALA A 40 7.02 -14.89 4.99
N GLU A 41 5.88 -15.07 4.31
CA GLU A 41 5.83 -15.51 2.91
C GLU A 41 6.49 -14.49 1.97
N ALA A 42 6.18 -13.20 2.14
CA ALA A 42 6.75 -12.13 1.33
C ALA A 42 8.26 -11.94 1.60
N GLN A 43 8.70 -12.08 2.86
CA GLN A 43 10.12 -11.99 3.22
C GLN A 43 10.91 -13.16 2.63
N LYS A 44 10.37 -14.38 2.68
CA LYS A 44 10.99 -15.55 2.03
C LYS A 44 11.13 -15.36 0.52
N ALA A 45 10.14 -14.76 -0.13
CA ALA A 45 10.20 -14.43 -1.55
C ALA A 45 11.27 -13.37 -1.85
N LEU A 46 11.40 -12.35 -1.00
CA LEU A 46 12.44 -11.32 -1.10
C LEU A 46 13.83 -11.93 -0.94
N ASP A 47 14.04 -12.77 0.08
CA ASP A 47 15.34 -13.41 0.34
C ASP A 47 15.75 -14.31 -0.84
N ALA A 48 14.80 -15.06 -1.41
CA ALA A 48 15.03 -15.87 -2.61
C ALA A 48 15.40 -15.00 -3.83
N ALA A 49 14.75 -13.84 -4.01
CA ALA A 49 15.06 -12.91 -5.09
C ALA A 49 16.46 -12.28 -4.92
N VAL A 50 16.82 -11.91 -3.70
CA VAL A 50 18.15 -11.36 -3.35
C VAL A 50 19.24 -12.38 -3.61
N GLU A 51 19.07 -13.64 -3.17
CA GLU A 51 20.07 -14.68 -3.40
C GLU A 51 20.22 -14.99 -4.89
N ARG A 52 19.10 -15.01 -5.64
CA ARG A 52 19.14 -15.16 -7.09
C ARG A 52 19.93 -14.03 -7.75
N GLN A 53 19.67 -12.78 -7.38
CA GLN A 53 20.39 -11.61 -7.89
C GLN A 53 21.89 -11.69 -7.55
N ARG A 54 22.23 -12.06 -6.31
CA ARG A 54 23.61 -12.23 -5.85
C ARG A 54 24.34 -13.30 -6.67
N SER A 55 23.69 -14.44 -6.91
CA SER A 55 24.28 -15.53 -7.69
C SER A 55 24.56 -15.13 -9.15
N ILE A 56 23.65 -14.38 -9.79
CA ILE A 56 23.83 -13.90 -11.16
C ILE A 56 24.91 -12.83 -11.22
N LYS A 57 24.95 -11.93 -10.24
CA LYS A 57 25.99 -10.90 -10.13
C LYS A 57 27.37 -11.54 -9.95
N ALA A 58 27.50 -12.54 -9.08
CA ALA A 58 28.76 -13.27 -8.91
C ALA A 58 29.23 -13.94 -10.21
N LYS A 59 28.32 -14.54 -11.00
CA LYS A 59 28.62 -15.12 -12.32
C LYS A 59 29.06 -14.09 -13.37
N LEU A 60 28.57 -12.85 -13.27
CA LEU A 60 28.97 -11.75 -14.15
C LEU A 60 30.34 -11.18 -13.75
N ASP A 61 30.56 -10.99 -12.44
CA ASP A 61 31.77 -10.39 -11.89
C ASP A 61 32.98 -11.34 -11.96
N SER A 62 32.76 -12.67 -11.95
CA SER A 62 33.83 -13.67 -12.03
C SER A 62 34.48 -13.78 -13.41
N ARG A 63 34.04 -13.01 -14.42
CA ARG A 63 34.59 -13.09 -15.77
C ARG A 63 35.69 -12.05 -16.00
N PRO A 64 36.92 -12.46 -16.36
CA PRO A 64 38.01 -11.54 -16.65
C PRO A 64 37.72 -10.70 -17.90
N ASN A 65 38.30 -9.49 -17.94
CA ASN A 65 38.11 -8.55 -19.03
C ASN A 65 38.73 -9.10 -20.33
N ASN A 66 37.89 -9.36 -21.33
CA ASN A 66 38.24 -10.17 -22.51
C ASN A 66 39.28 -9.52 -23.45
N LYS A 67 39.63 -8.24 -23.23
CA LYS A 67 40.56 -7.47 -24.08
C LYS A 67 42.02 -7.89 -23.92
N GLU A 68 42.42 -8.38 -22.75
CA GLU A 68 43.80 -8.83 -22.45
C GLU A 68 43.93 -10.36 -22.50
N SER A 69 42.86 -11.08 -22.86
CA SER A 69 42.87 -12.54 -22.92
C SER A 69 43.93 -13.05 -23.91
N PRO A 70 44.63 -14.17 -23.61
CA PRO A 70 45.50 -14.85 -24.56
C PRO A 70 44.82 -15.11 -25.91
N GLU A 71 43.52 -15.39 -25.90
CA GLU A 71 42.72 -15.60 -27.12
C GLU A 71 42.55 -14.32 -27.95
N ALA A 72 42.41 -13.17 -27.30
CA ALA A 72 42.33 -11.87 -27.98
C ALA A 72 43.67 -11.49 -28.63
N LYS A 73 44.79 -11.76 -27.94
CA LYS A 73 46.14 -11.58 -28.48
C LYS A 73 46.38 -12.51 -29.68
N ARG A 74 46.04 -13.79 -29.55
CA ARG A 74 46.10 -14.76 -30.66
C ARG A 74 45.23 -14.34 -31.85
N GLN A 75 44.02 -13.82 -31.60
CA GLN A 75 43.15 -13.32 -32.67
C GLN A 75 43.77 -12.13 -33.41
N GLN A 76 44.44 -11.22 -32.70
CA GLN A 76 45.15 -10.09 -33.30
C GLN A 76 46.32 -10.54 -34.16
N GLU A 77 47.13 -11.49 -33.67
CA GLU A 77 48.26 -12.09 -34.42
C GLU A 77 47.78 -12.79 -35.70
N LEU A 78 46.73 -13.62 -35.60
CA LEU A 78 46.13 -14.30 -36.75
C LEU A 78 45.60 -13.31 -37.79
N ARG A 79 44.99 -12.20 -37.35
CA ARG A 79 44.54 -11.13 -38.27
C ARG A 79 45.71 -10.41 -38.94
N SER A 80 46.81 -10.16 -38.22
CA SER A 80 48.03 -9.58 -38.81
C SER A 80 48.58 -10.50 -39.90
N ARG A 81 48.77 -11.78 -39.56
CA ARG A 81 49.30 -12.78 -40.50
C ARG A 81 48.39 -12.97 -41.72
N LEU A 82 47.07 -12.93 -41.53
CA LEU A 82 46.12 -12.99 -42.63
C LEU A 82 46.23 -11.77 -43.56
N ASN A 83 46.43 -10.57 -43.01
CA ASN A 83 46.66 -9.36 -43.82
C ASN A 83 47.98 -9.45 -44.60
N GLU A 84 49.06 -9.95 -43.98
CA GLU A 84 50.33 -10.20 -44.66
C GLU A 84 50.16 -11.19 -45.82
N ILE A 85 49.45 -12.29 -45.60
CA ILE A 85 49.14 -13.27 -46.66
C ILE A 85 48.29 -12.64 -47.77
N ARG A 86 47.31 -11.78 -47.42
CA ARG A 86 46.49 -11.09 -48.43
C ARG A 86 47.32 -10.15 -49.30
N GLU A 87 48.23 -9.37 -48.72
CA GLU A 87 49.12 -8.49 -49.49
C GLU A 87 50.09 -9.31 -50.37
N ALA A 88 50.66 -10.40 -49.84
CA ALA A 88 51.48 -11.33 -50.61
C ALA A 88 50.69 -11.94 -51.79
N GLN A 89 49.48 -12.42 -51.55
CA GLN A 89 48.61 -12.99 -52.58
C GLN A 89 48.14 -11.95 -53.62
N LYS A 90 47.93 -10.69 -53.23
CA LYS A 90 47.49 -9.61 -54.13
C LYS A 90 48.50 -9.35 -55.23
N SER A 91 49.80 -9.33 -54.90
CA SER A 91 50.87 -9.20 -55.89
C SER A 91 50.90 -10.38 -56.87
N GLY A 92 50.77 -11.61 -56.37
CA GLY A 92 50.73 -12.83 -57.19
C GLY A 92 49.49 -12.93 -58.08
N LYS A 93 48.32 -12.43 -57.64
CA LYS A 93 47.07 -12.42 -58.43
C LYS A 93 47.17 -11.56 -59.67
N SER A 94 47.79 -10.37 -59.59
CA SER A 94 47.96 -9.48 -60.75
C SER A 94 48.90 -10.11 -61.80
N SER A 95 50.03 -10.65 -61.35
CA SER A 95 50.98 -11.36 -62.23
C SER A 95 50.34 -12.59 -62.89
N ARG A 96 49.62 -13.40 -62.11
CA ARG A 96 48.90 -14.58 -62.64
C ARG A 96 47.83 -14.19 -63.66
N ALA A 97 47.09 -13.11 -63.43
CA ALA A 97 46.09 -12.61 -64.39
C ALA A 97 46.73 -12.15 -65.71
N GLN A 98 47.89 -11.50 -65.65
CA GLN A 98 48.66 -11.11 -66.84
C GLN A 98 49.16 -12.34 -67.62
N GLN A 99 49.71 -13.34 -66.91
CA GLN A 99 50.17 -14.61 -67.52
C GLN A 99 49.01 -15.37 -68.18
N ILE A 100 47.85 -15.46 -67.54
CA ILE A 100 46.63 -16.06 -68.13
C ILE A 100 46.21 -15.29 -69.38
N GLY A 101 46.22 -13.95 -69.33
CA GLY A 101 45.91 -13.13 -70.51
C GLY A 101 46.91 -13.34 -71.66
N GLN A 102 48.19 -13.54 -71.35
CA GLN A 102 49.22 -13.86 -72.35
C GLN A 102 49.02 -15.26 -72.96
N ILE A 103 48.68 -16.26 -72.13
CA ILE A 103 48.32 -17.61 -72.61
C ILE A 103 47.11 -17.52 -73.55
N GLN A 104 46.06 -16.79 -73.19
CA GLN A 104 44.87 -16.65 -74.04
C GLN A 104 45.19 -16.04 -75.41
N ARG A 105 46.04 -15.00 -75.45
CA ARG A 105 46.49 -14.39 -76.71
C ARG A 105 47.32 -15.37 -77.54
N LEU A 106 48.25 -16.10 -76.91
CA LEU A 106 49.05 -17.11 -77.60
C LEU A 106 48.20 -18.29 -78.08
N ASP A 107 47.18 -18.70 -77.32
CA ASP A 107 46.22 -19.73 -77.73
C ASP A 107 45.39 -19.29 -78.95
N GLU A 108 44.98 -18.02 -79.01
CA GLU A 108 44.28 -17.45 -80.16
C GLU A 108 45.19 -17.37 -81.39
N GLN A 109 46.45 -16.94 -81.21
CA GLN A 109 47.47 -16.96 -82.25
C GLN A 109 47.78 -18.39 -82.73
N LEU A 110 47.88 -19.35 -81.81
CA LEU A 110 48.11 -20.76 -82.11
C LEU A 110 46.96 -21.32 -82.96
N LYS A 111 45.71 -21.07 -82.57
CA LYS A 111 44.53 -21.49 -83.32
C LYS A 111 44.49 -20.88 -84.73
N SER A 112 44.80 -19.58 -84.83
CA SER A 112 44.89 -18.89 -86.12
C SER A 112 45.95 -19.53 -87.02
N ARG A 113 47.19 -19.70 -86.52
CA ARG A 113 48.30 -20.31 -87.27
C ARG A 113 48.04 -21.76 -87.69
N ILE A 114 47.43 -22.57 -86.82
CA ILE A 114 47.00 -23.93 -87.16
C ILE A 114 45.96 -23.91 -88.28
N THR A 115 44.99 -22.98 -88.22
CA THR A 115 43.93 -22.86 -89.24
C THR A 115 44.50 -22.40 -90.58
N GLU A 116 45.41 -21.41 -90.56
CA GLU A 116 46.16 -20.94 -91.73
C GLU A 116 46.96 -22.09 -92.35
N GLN A 117 47.74 -22.82 -91.55
CA GLN A 117 48.55 -23.94 -92.02
C GLN A 117 47.68 -25.07 -92.58
N LYS A 118 46.54 -25.39 -91.94
CA LYS A 118 45.59 -26.40 -92.41
C LYS A 118 44.98 -26.00 -93.75
N THR A 119 44.55 -24.74 -93.88
CA THR A 119 43.98 -24.19 -95.13
C THR A 119 45.01 -24.14 -96.25
N ALA A 120 46.26 -23.83 -95.92
CA ALA A 120 47.34 -23.78 -96.89
C ALA A 120 47.77 -25.19 -97.34
N ARG A 121 47.81 -26.17 -96.42
CA ARG A 121 48.04 -27.59 -96.76
C ARG A 121 46.90 -28.20 -97.57
N SER A 122 45.63 -27.84 -97.33
CA SER A 122 44.50 -28.38 -98.10
C SER A 122 44.47 -27.90 -99.56
N ARG A 123 45.20 -26.84 -99.91
CA ARG A 123 45.33 -26.33 -101.28
C ARG A 123 46.41 -27.05 -102.09
N VAL A 124 47.22 -27.91 -101.46
CA VAL A 124 48.31 -28.62 -102.12
C VAL A 124 48.00 -30.11 -102.19
N ALA A 125 48.14 -30.71 -103.38
CA ALA A 125 47.75 -32.09 -103.65
C ALA A 125 48.76 -33.13 -103.11
N PHE A 126 50.00 -32.72 -102.89
CA PHE A 126 51.09 -33.58 -102.43
C PHE A 126 51.37 -33.39 -100.94
N ARG A 127 51.90 -34.41 -100.26
CA ARG A 127 52.10 -34.41 -98.79
C ARG A 127 53.51 -34.02 -98.37
N SER A 128 54.50 -34.26 -99.23
CA SER A 128 55.90 -33.96 -98.97
C SER A 128 56.61 -33.36 -100.20
N VAL A 129 57.76 -32.75 -99.96
CA VAL A 129 58.68 -32.27 -101.02
C VAL A 129 59.20 -33.44 -101.87
N GLU A 130 59.37 -34.60 -101.24
CA GLU A 130 59.84 -35.84 -101.88
C GLU A 130 58.79 -36.38 -102.86
N ASP A 131 57.51 -36.37 -102.48
CA ASP A 131 56.41 -36.77 -103.36
C ASP A 131 56.32 -35.90 -104.62
N ILE A 132 56.50 -34.59 -104.46
CA ILE A 132 56.54 -33.65 -105.60
C ILE A 132 57.72 -33.93 -106.51
N GLN A 133 58.90 -34.20 -105.94
CA GLN A 133 60.09 -34.49 -106.72
C GLN A 133 59.94 -35.80 -107.51
N ASN A 134 59.33 -36.82 -106.91
CA ASN A 134 59.07 -38.09 -107.58
C ASN A 134 58.12 -37.93 -108.78
N GLU A 135 57.07 -37.12 -108.63
CA GLU A 135 56.14 -36.85 -109.75
C GLU A 135 56.77 -35.97 -110.84
N ILE A 136 57.59 -34.99 -110.46
CA ILE A 136 58.41 -34.22 -111.42
C ILE A 136 59.31 -35.16 -112.23
N ASN A 137 60.04 -36.06 -111.56
CA ASN A 137 60.94 -37.00 -112.22
C ASN A 137 60.17 -37.94 -113.16
N ARG A 138 58.98 -38.39 -112.76
CA ARG A 138 58.10 -39.23 -113.59
C ARG A 138 57.62 -38.50 -114.84
N LEU A 139 57.12 -37.27 -114.70
CA LEU A 139 56.67 -36.46 -115.83
C LEU A 139 57.82 -36.08 -116.76
N GLN A 140 59.01 -35.81 -116.21
CA GLN A 140 60.22 -35.57 -116.98
C GLN A 140 60.60 -36.79 -117.82
N ALA A 141 60.64 -37.98 -117.20
CA ALA A 141 60.91 -39.23 -117.92
C ALA A 141 59.90 -39.49 -119.04
N GLN A 142 58.61 -39.18 -118.85
CA GLN A 142 57.56 -39.34 -119.87
C GLN A 142 57.69 -38.33 -121.03
N VAL A 143 58.20 -37.13 -120.79
CA VAL A 143 58.48 -36.15 -121.84
C VAL A 143 59.75 -36.54 -122.60
N GLU A 144 60.77 -37.06 -121.91
CA GLU A 144 62.04 -37.50 -122.50
C GLU A 144 61.90 -38.73 -123.40
N THR A 145 60.92 -39.61 -123.17
CA THR A 145 60.68 -40.79 -124.04
C THR A 145 60.14 -40.41 -125.43
N GLY A 146 59.64 -39.17 -125.63
CA GLY A 146 59.25 -38.64 -126.94
C GLY A 146 58.09 -39.37 -127.65
N THR A 147 57.37 -40.24 -126.94
CA THR A 147 56.26 -41.05 -127.47
C THR A 147 54.89 -40.38 -127.30
N MET A 148 54.84 -39.17 -126.76
CA MET A 148 53.60 -38.48 -126.44
C MET A 148 53.16 -37.54 -127.57
N LYS A 149 51.89 -37.15 -127.58
CA LYS A 149 51.42 -36.10 -128.49
C LYS A 149 51.97 -34.75 -128.01
N ILE A 150 52.37 -33.88 -128.93
CA ILE A 150 52.91 -32.53 -128.63
C ILE A 150 52.01 -31.72 -127.66
N VAL A 151 50.69 -31.91 -127.72
CA VAL A 151 49.74 -31.27 -126.80
C VAL A 151 49.91 -31.77 -125.36
N ASP A 152 50.15 -33.06 -125.17
CA ASP A 152 50.30 -33.68 -123.86
C ASP A 152 51.71 -33.44 -123.28
N GLU A 153 52.75 -33.38 -124.12
CA GLU A 153 54.09 -32.93 -123.71
C GLU A 153 54.07 -31.50 -123.18
N LYS A 154 53.37 -30.59 -123.88
CA LYS A 154 53.20 -29.21 -123.41
C LYS A 154 52.45 -29.13 -122.09
N LYS A 155 51.46 -30.01 -121.86
CA LYS A 155 50.76 -30.11 -120.57
C LYS A 155 51.68 -30.62 -119.47
N ASN A 156 52.44 -31.69 -119.72
CA ASN A 156 53.40 -32.24 -118.75
C ASN A 156 54.51 -31.24 -118.41
N LEU A 157 55.03 -30.48 -119.37
CA LEU A 157 56.01 -29.41 -119.11
C LEU A 157 55.41 -28.25 -118.29
N ALA A 158 54.16 -27.88 -118.56
CA ALA A 158 53.44 -26.89 -117.76
C ALA A 158 53.21 -27.40 -116.32
N GLU A 159 52.91 -28.68 -116.16
CA GLU A 159 52.72 -29.35 -114.88
C GLU A 159 54.03 -29.47 -114.09
N ILE A 160 55.15 -29.86 -114.72
CA ILE A 160 56.49 -29.84 -114.11
C ILE A 160 56.84 -28.44 -113.61
N THR A 161 56.51 -27.40 -114.38
CA THR A 161 56.75 -26.01 -113.96
C THR A 161 55.85 -25.63 -112.77
N ALA A 162 54.59 -26.07 -112.75
CA ALA A 162 53.67 -25.87 -111.64
C ALA A 162 54.13 -26.61 -110.37
N LEU A 163 54.57 -27.87 -110.49
CA LEU A 163 55.10 -28.70 -109.41
C LEU A 163 56.39 -28.11 -108.82
N ASN A 164 57.29 -27.59 -109.65
CA ASN A 164 58.50 -26.90 -109.16
C ASN A 164 58.16 -25.62 -108.39
N LYS A 165 57.10 -24.89 -108.76
CA LYS A 165 56.60 -23.75 -107.98
C LYS A 165 55.97 -24.22 -106.66
N GLN A 166 55.19 -25.30 -106.67
CA GLN A 166 54.64 -25.89 -105.44
C GLN A 166 55.74 -26.39 -104.49
N LYS A 167 56.81 -27.00 -105.00
CA LYS A 167 57.98 -27.46 -104.24
C LYS A 167 58.61 -26.33 -103.40
N LYS A 168 58.78 -25.14 -103.99
CA LYS A 168 59.30 -23.97 -103.26
C LYS A 168 58.35 -23.49 -102.15
N GLY A 169 57.04 -23.69 -102.32
CA GLY A 169 56.03 -23.36 -101.30
C GLY A 169 56.09 -24.23 -100.04
N PHE A 170 56.66 -25.44 -100.11
CA PHE A 170 56.75 -26.35 -98.95
C PHE A 170 57.71 -25.87 -97.85
N ALA A 171 58.76 -25.12 -98.19
CA ALA A 171 59.62 -24.49 -97.19
C ALA A 171 58.84 -23.56 -96.27
N GLY A 172 57.78 -22.92 -96.79
CA GLY A 172 56.84 -22.12 -96.00
C GLY A 172 56.00 -22.93 -95.01
N PHE A 173 55.70 -24.20 -95.31
CA PHE A 173 54.95 -25.08 -94.40
C PHE A 173 55.78 -25.55 -93.21
N GLU A 174 57.07 -25.83 -93.42
CA GLU A 174 57.99 -26.12 -92.33
C GLU A 174 58.21 -24.90 -91.44
N GLN A 175 58.34 -23.71 -92.03
CA GLN A 175 58.45 -22.47 -91.27
C GLN A 175 57.17 -22.17 -90.46
N ALA A 176 55.98 -22.41 -91.04
CA ALA A 176 54.72 -22.29 -90.31
C ALA A 176 54.58 -23.34 -89.18
N GLN A 177 55.09 -24.56 -89.39
CA GLN A 177 55.12 -25.59 -88.34
C GLN A 177 56.03 -25.19 -87.18
N LYS A 178 57.23 -24.67 -87.48
CA LYS A 178 58.15 -24.15 -86.46
C LYS A 178 57.49 -23.05 -85.63
N GLN A 179 56.80 -22.09 -86.27
CA GLN A 179 56.05 -21.04 -85.55
C GLN A 179 54.96 -21.59 -84.62
N ILE A 180 54.24 -22.65 -85.04
CA ILE A 180 53.22 -23.31 -84.20
C ILE A 180 53.87 -23.97 -83.00
N ASP A 181 55.00 -24.65 -83.19
CA ASP A 181 55.69 -25.35 -82.10
C ASP A 181 56.39 -24.37 -81.15
N ASP A 182 56.89 -23.24 -81.65
CA ASP A 182 57.40 -22.12 -80.85
C ASP A 182 56.30 -21.53 -79.96
N ILE A 183 55.10 -21.28 -80.50
CA ILE A 183 53.96 -20.78 -79.71
C ILE A 183 53.52 -21.80 -78.65
N LYS A 184 53.48 -23.10 -78.98
CA LYS A 184 53.20 -24.16 -77.99
C LYS A 184 54.24 -24.20 -76.88
N ALA A 185 55.52 -24.06 -77.22
CA ALA A 185 56.61 -24.00 -76.25
C ALA A 185 56.47 -22.79 -75.33
N GLN A 186 56.14 -21.60 -75.88
CA GLN A 186 55.87 -20.40 -75.10
C GLN A 186 54.69 -20.58 -74.13
N ILE A 187 53.59 -21.19 -74.57
CA ILE A 187 52.44 -21.49 -73.70
C ILE A 187 52.84 -22.46 -72.58
N ALA A 188 53.61 -23.50 -72.89
CA ALA A 188 54.07 -24.47 -71.91
C ALA A 188 54.99 -23.83 -70.85
N GLU A 189 55.89 -22.95 -71.27
CA GLU A 189 56.79 -22.23 -70.36
C GLU A 189 56.02 -21.30 -69.41
N ILE A 190 55.06 -20.52 -69.94
CA ILE A 190 54.23 -19.64 -69.10
C ILE A 190 53.39 -20.46 -68.12
N LYS A 191 52.81 -21.59 -68.55
CA LYS A 191 52.06 -22.50 -67.65
C LYS A 191 52.94 -23.07 -66.53
N LYS A 192 54.18 -23.46 -66.84
CA LYS A 192 55.13 -23.95 -65.84
C LYS A 192 55.50 -22.86 -64.82
N SER A 193 55.64 -21.61 -65.25
CA SER A 193 55.92 -20.47 -64.36
C SER A 193 54.76 -20.10 -63.42
N MET A 194 53.54 -20.62 -63.67
CA MET A 194 52.35 -20.36 -62.84
C MET A 194 52.20 -21.33 -61.66
N ASP A 195 52.83 -22.51 -61.73
CA ASP A 195 52.80 -23.55 -60.69
C ASP A 195 53.84 -23.26 -59.60
N ASP A 196 53.56 -22.24 -58.79
CA ASP A 196 54.40 -21.86 -57.65
C ASP A 196 53.96 -22.57 -56.35
N PRO A 197 54.80 -23.43 -55.75
CA PRO A 197 54.54 -24.07 -54.46
C PRO A 197 54.32 -23.06 -53.33
N ALA A 198 54.99 -21.90 -53.36
CA ALA A 198 54.84 -20.88 -52.33
C ALA A 198 53.43 -20.26 -52.36
N SER A 199 52.88 -19.99 -53.56
CA SER A 199 51.49 -19.56 -53.71
C SER A 199 50.47 -20.59 -53.18
N LYS A 200 50.75 -21.89 -53.32
CA LYS A 200 49.89 -22.96 -52.78
C LYS A 200 49.96 -23.00 -51.26
N ALA A 201 51.17 -22.97 -50.68
CA ALA A 201 51.38 -22.90 -49.24
C ALA A 201 50.70 -21.68 -48.59
N LEU A 202 50.82 -20.49 -49.20
CA LEU A 202 50.14 -19.28 -48.73
C LEU A 202 48.60 -19.42 -48.76
N SER A 203 48.06 -20.14 -49.73
CA SER A 203 46.61 -20.39 -49.82
C SER A 203 46.13 -21.37 -48.74
N GLU A 204 46.92 -22.41 -48.44
CA GLU A 204 46.64 -23.32 -47.34
C GLU A 204 46.75 -22.65 -45.97
N GLU A 205 47.79 -21.82 -45.76
CA GLU A 205 47.92 -21.01 -44.54
C GLU A 205 46.74 -20.03 -44.39
N TYR A 206 46.31 -19.39 -45.48
CA TYR A 206 45.14 -18.52 -45.48
C TYR A 206 43.89 -19.26 -45.00
N THR A 207 43.62 -20.45 -45.55
CA THR A 207 42.46 -21.26 -45.16
C THR A 207 42.56 -21.69 -43.70
N LYS A 208 43.72 -22.16 -43.23
CA LYS A 208 43.95 -22.56 -41.83
C LYS A 208 43.71 -21.40 -40.85
N ILE A 209 44.27 -20.22 -41.12
CA ILE A 209 44.11 -19.04 -40.26
C ILE A 209 42.64 -18.56 -40.28
N THR A 210 41.98 -18.63 -41.44
CA THR A 210 40.56 -18.27 -41.55
C THR A 210 39.70 -19.21 -40.70
N THR A 211 39.93 -20.53 -40.79
CA THR A 211 39.19 -21.51 -39.96
C THR A 211 39.45 -21.32 -38.47
N GLU A 212 40.70 -21.05 -38.06
CA GLU A 212 41.01 -20.74 -36.65
C GLU A 212 40.33 -19.46 -36.16
N LEU A 213 40.28 -18.42 -37.00
CA LEU A 213 39.58 -17.17 -36.67
C LEU A 213 38.06 -17.37 -36.55
N ASP A 214 37.47 -18.20 -37.41
CA ASP A 214 36.04 -18.53 -37.34
C ASP A 214 35.71 -19.35 -36.09
N GLU A 215 36.56 -20.28 -35.68
CA GLU A 215 36.42 -21.02 -34.41
C GLU A 215 36.53 -20.10 -33.19
N ILE A 216 37.52 -19.20 -33.18
CA ILE A 216 37.68 -18.21 -32.10
C ILE A 216 36.43 -17.32 -32.03
N LYS A 217 35.93 -16.89 -33.19
CA LYS A 217 34.72 -16.06 -33.27
C LYS A 217 33.49 -16.82 -32.76
N GLY A 218 33.32 -18.09 -33.14
CA GLY A 218 32.22 -18.94 -32.65
C GLY A 218 32.23 -19.05 -31.12
N LYS A 219 33.40 -19.29 -30.52
CA LYS A 219 33.56 -19.29 -29.05
C LYS A 219 33.23 -17.93 -28.42
N GLN A 220 33.69 -16.84 -29.02
CA GLN A 220 33.37 -15.48 -28.56
C GLN A 220 31.87 -15.21 -28.61
N ASP A 221 31.20 -15.57 -29.72
CA ASP A 221 29.76 -15.37 -29.90
C ASP A 221 28.94 -16.18 -28.88
N GLU A 222 29.33 -17.42 -28.57
CA GLU A 222 28.72 -18.22 -27.50
C GLU A 222 28.92 -17.56 -26.12
N VAL A 223 30.12 -17.07 -25.82
CA VAL A 223 30.41 -16.34 -24.58
C VAL A 223 29.55 -15.09 -24.48
N PHE A 224 29.40 -14.32 -25.57
CA PHE A 224 28.56 -13.13 -25.63
C PHE A 224 27.07 -13.45 -25.48
N LYS A 225 26.58 -14.52 -26.12
CA LYS A 225 25.19 -14.97 -25.96
C LYS A 225 24.89 -15.34 -24.51
N ASN A 226 25.76 -16.12 -23.88
CA ASN A 226 25.66 -16.46 -22.45
C ASN A 226 25.73 -15.21 -21.56
N LEU A 227 26.57 -14.22 -21.92
CA LEU A 227 26.69 -12.98 -21.17
C LEU A 227 25.42 -12.12 -21.27
N ASN A 228 24.83 -12.00 -22.46
CA ASN A 228 23.59 -11.27 -22.65
C ASN A 228 22.44 -11.97 -21.90
N GLN A 229 22.36 -13.30 -21.94
CA GLN A 229 21.40 -14.06 -21.13
C GLN A 229 21.57 -13.79 -19.62
N LEU A 230 22.80 -13.81 -19.10
CA LEU A 230 23.05 -13.48 -17.69
C LEU A 230 22.69 -12.02 -17.34
N ARG A 231 22.89 -11.08 -18.27
CA ARG A 231 22.48 -9.67 -18.09
C ARG A 231 20.96 -9.52 -18.08
N ASP A 232 20.26 -10.20 -18.99
CA ASP A 232 18.80 -10.21 -19.01
C ASP A 232 18.23 -10.86 -17.74
N GLU A 233 18.81 -11.98 -17.30
CA GLU A 233 18.48 -12.61 -16.03
C GLU A 233 18.73 -11.70 -14.84
N ARG A 234 19.83 -10.92 -14.84
CA ARG A 234 20.11 -9.92 -13.80
C ARG A 234 19.02 -8.85 -13.78
N THR A 235 18.62 -8.32 -14.93
CA THR A 235 17.57 -7.31 -15.04
C THR A 235 16.26 -7.86 -14.49
N ARG A 236 15.84 -9.05 -14.91
CA ARG A 236 14.63 -9.73 -14.41
C ARG A 236 14.71 -10.01 -12.90
N ALA A 237 15.86 -10.45 -12.39
CA ALA A 237 16.04 -10.71 -10.97
C ALA A 237 15.96 -9.41 -10.14
N ASN A 238 16.47 -8.30 -10.67
CA ASN A 238 16.39 -6.99 -10.04
C ASN A 238 14.94 -6.46 -10.01
N GLU A 239 14.20 -6.61 -11.12
CA GLU A 239 12.77 -6.29 -11.18
C GLU A 239 11.97 -7.14 -10.17
N ALA A 240 12.22 -8.46 -10.14
CA ALA A 240 11.58 -9.36 -9.18
C ALA A 240 11.88 -8.99 -7.72
N GLN A 241 13.13 -8.61 -7.42
CA GLN A 241 13.52 -8.13 -6.09
C GLN A 241 12.79 -6.83 -5.74
N GLN A 242 12.69 -5.88 -6.68
CA GLN A 242 11.98 -4.63 -6.45
C GLN A 242 10.50 -4.87 -6.16
N VAL A 243 9.85 -5.76 -6.92
CA VAL A 243 8.44 -6.15 -6.69
C VAL A 243 8.26 -6.86 -5.34
N ALA A 244 9.17 -7.76 -4.98
CA ALA A 244 9.12 -8.43 -3.68
C ALA A 244 9.31 -7.43 -2.53
N TYR A 245 10.21 -6.47 -2.69
CA TYR A 245 10.45 -5.41 -1.71
C TYR A 245 9.24 -4.48 -1.57
N THR A 246 8.63 -4.06 -2.69
CA THR A 246 7.41 -3.25 -2.64
C THR A 246 6.26 -4.01 -1.99
N ASN A 247 6.11 -5.31 -2.25
CA ASN A 247 5.10 -6.13 -1.60
C ASN A 247 5.30 -6.22 -0.08
N VAL A 248 6.53 -6.49 0.38
CA VAL A 248 6.86 -6.49 1.82
C VAL A 248 6.53 -5.13 2.46
N LYS A 249 6.87 -4.03 1.78
CA LYS A 249 6.56 -2.68 2.25
C LYS A 249 5.05 -2.46 2.31
N GLU A 250 4.31 -2.81 1.27
CA GLU A 250 2.85 -2.66 1.23
C GLU A 250 2.14 -3.46 2.32
N ILE A 251 2.56 -4.69 2.59
CA ILE A 251 1.99 -5.52 3.67
C ILE A 251 2.19 -4.83 5.02
N LYS A 252 3.40 -4.31 5.28
CA LYS A 252 3.71 -3.54 6.50
C LYS A 252 2.87 -2.26 6.56
N ASP A 253 2.85 -1.48 5.50
CA ASP A 253 2.15 -0.19 5.45
C ASP A 253 0.64 -0.38 5.65
N LYS A 254 0.02 -1.38 4.99
CA LYS A 254 -1.40 -1.71 5.15
C LYS A 254 -1.74 -2.11 6.59
N TYR A 255 -0.93 -2.97 7.21
CA TYR A 255 -1.15 -3.41 8.59
C TYR A 255 -1.03 -2.24 9.58
N TRP A 256 0.03 -1.44 9.50
CA TRP A 256 0.25 -0.32 10.42
C TRP A 256 -0.71 0.85 10.17
N ALA A 257 -1.15 1.08 8.94
CA ALA A 257 -2.21 2.03 8.63
C ALA A 257 -3.54 1.59 9.27
N ALA A 258 -3.92 0.32 9.11
CA ALA A 258 -5.14 -0.21 9.70
C ALA A 258 -5.08 -0.20 11.25
N LYS A 259 -3.91 -0.48 11.84
CA LYS A 259 -3.70 -0.40 13.30
C LYS A 259 -3.81 1.04 13.82
N ARG A 260 -3.26 2.02 13.10
CA ARG A 260 -3.40 3.44 13.44
C ARG A 260 -4.86 3.90 13.33
N ALA A 261 -5.55 3.55 12.24
CA ALA A 261 -6.97 3.87 12.06
C ALA A 261 -7.84 3.29 13.18
N PHE A 262 -7.58 2.04 13.59
CA PHE A 262 -8.27 1.42 14.72
C PHE A 262 -8.00 2.15 16.06
N ALA A 263 -6.74 2.50 16.33
CA ALA A 263 -6.37 3.22 17.55
C ALA A 263 -6.97 4.65 17.60
N GLU A 264 -6.99 5.36 16.46
CA GLU A 264 -7.63 6.67 16.34
C GLU A 264 -9.13 6.57 16.57
N TYR A 265 -9.79 5.55 16.00
CA TYR A 265 -11.19 5.25 16.27
C TYR A 265 -11.46 4.99 17.76
N GLU A 266 -10.63 4.18 18.41
CA GLU A 266 -10.81 3.85 19.83
C GLU A 266 -10.64 5.09 20.73
N LYS A 267 -9.64 5.92 20.44
CA LYS A 267 -9.42 7.19 21.14
C LYS A 267 -10.60 8.15 20.99
N GLU A 268 -11.13 8.27 19.78
CA GLU A 268 -12.27 9.13 19.48
C GLU A 268 -13.57 8.62 20.12
N ALA A 269 -13.82 7.31 20.05
CA ALA A 269 -14.96 6.67 20.71
C ALA A 269 -14.89 6.83 22.25
N TYR A 270 -13.69 6.72 22.84
CA TYR A 270 -13.46 7.00 24.25
C TYR A 270 -13.72 8.47 24.60
N ARG A 271 -13.26 9.41 23.77
CA ARG A 271 -13.51 10.85 23.96
C ARG A 271 -15.00 11.15 23.97
N VAL A 272 -15.74 10.69 22.96
CA VAL A 272 -17.21 10.88 22.87
C VAL A 272 -17.93 10.27 24.07
N ARG A 273 -17.51 9.08 24.52
CA ARG A 273 -18.10 8.45 25.71
C ARG A 273 -17.83 9.26 26.98
N ARG A 274 -16.60 9.75 27.15
CA ARG A 274 -16.19 10.58 28.30
C ARG A 274 -16.93 11.91 28.31
N GLU A 275 -17.06 12.57 27.15
CA GLU A 275 -17.83 13.81 27.01
C GLU A 275 -19.31 13.59 27.32
N ARG A 276 -19.91 12.50 26.84
CA ARG A 276 -21.29 12.15 27.19
C ARG A 276 -21.47 11.90 28.69
N GLN A 277 -20.57 11.12 29.31
CA GLN A 277 -20.61 10.87 30.75
C GLN A 277 -20.41 12.14 31.56
N LYS A 278 -19.51 13.03 31.12
CA LYS A 278 -19.30 14.33 31.75
C LYS A 278 -20.57 15.17 31.64
N ALA A 279 -21.15 15.31 30.45
CA ALA A 279 -22.39 16.06 30.24
C ALA A 279 -23.58 15.51 31.05
N GLU A 280 -23.70 14.18 31.18
CA GLU A 280 -24.74 13.54 32.00
C GLU A 280 -24.53 13.82 33.50
N ARG A 281 -23.27 13.75 33.99
CA ARG A 281 -22.93 14.11 35.37
C ARG A 281 -23.18 15.58 35.65
N ASP A 282 -22.71 16.47 34.77
CA ASP A 282 -22.91 17.91 34.87
C ASP A 282 -24.41 18.26 34.89
N ALA A 283 -25.21 17.59 34.05
CA ALA A 283 -26.67 17.74 34.04
C ALA A 283 -27.34 17.20 35.31
N TYR A 284 -26.89 16.05 35.83
CA TYR A 284 -27.39 15.48 37.07
C TYR A 284 -27.07 16.36 38.28
N GLU A 285 -25.82 16.84 38.38
CA GLU A 285 -25.40 17.76 39.43
C GLU A 285 -26.16 19.09 39.35
N ALA A 286 -26.31 19.67 38.16
CA ALA A 286 -27.12 20.86 37.96
C ALA A 286 -28.60 20.63 38.36
N GLY A 287 -29.16 19.46 38.05
CA GLY A 287 -30.52 19.07 38.47
C GLY A 287 -30.65 18.95 39.99
N LYS A 288 -29.69 18.29 40.66
CA LYS A 288 -29.66 18.16 42.12
C LYS A 288 -29.50 19.51 42.80
N ARG A 289 -28.66 20.40 42.26
CA ARG A 289 -28.48 21.77 42.78
C ARG A 289 -29.79 22.56 42.70
N LYS A 290 -30.49 22.49 41.56
CA LYS A 290 -31.81 23.11 41.40
C LYS A 290 -32.83 22.57 42.41
N GLN A 291 -32.88 21.26 42.62
CA GLN A 291 -33.79 20.67 43.62
C GLN A 291 -33.46 21.13 45.05
N VAL A 292 -32.18 21.23 45.42
CA VAL A 292 -31.78 21.74 46.74
C VAL A 292 -32.12 23.23 46.88
N ALA A 293 -31.92 24.02 45.84
CA ALA A 293 -32.32 25.43 45.82
C ALA A 293 -33.84 25.59 45.94
N GLU A 294 -34.61 24.80 45.20
CA GLU A 294 -36.08 24.79 45.24
C GLU A 294 -36.59 24.34 46.61
N ALA A 295 -36.02 23.28 47.21
CA ALA A 295 -36.38 22.83 48.55
C ALA A 295 -36.08 23.88 49.63
N LYS A 296 -34.95 24.60 49.53
CA LYS A 296 -34.64 25.72 50.44
C LYS A 296 -35.59 26.88 50.29
N LEU A 297 -36.03 27.17 49.06
CA LEU A 297 -37.03 28.20 48.80
C LEU A 297 -38.40 27.78 49.35
N GLU A 298 -38.80 26.52 49.13
CA GLU A 298 -40.05 25.96 49.64
C GLU A 298 -40.08 25.98 51.18
N GLU A 299 -39.01 25.52 51.84
CA GLU A 299 -38.87 25.56 53.30
C GLU A 299 -38.93 27.00 53.84
N ALA A 300 -38.26 27.95 53.18
CA ALA A 300 -38.32 29.35 53.56
C ALA A 300 -39.68 30.01 53.29
N SER A 301 -40.45 29.48 52.34
CA SER A 301 -41.81 29.94 52.02
C SER A 301 -42.87 29.40 52.97
N ALA A 302 -42.52 28.44 53.84
CA ALA A 302 -43.40 27.98 54.91
C ALA A 302 -43.75 29.17 55.83
N PRO A 303 -45.03 29.32 56.25
CA PRO A 303 -45.43 30.43 57.10
C PRO A 303 -44.60 30.49 58.39
N ALA A 304 -43.97 31.64 58.64
CA ALA A 304 -43.19 31.86 59.85
C ALA A 304 -44.07 31.68 61.09
N TYR A 305 -43.47 31.13 62.16
CA TYR A 305 -44.17 30.77 63.40
C TYR A 305 -45.27 29.70 63.25
N GLY A 306 -45.29 28.94 62.14
CA GLY A 306 -46.33 27.93 61.90
C GLY A 306 -46.44 26.89 63.03
N ASP A 307 -45.31 26.39 63.51
CA ASP A 307 -45.24 25.39 64.58
C ASP A 307 -45.64 25.99 65.94
N GLU A 308 -45.22 27.22 66.23
CA GLU A 308 -45.56 27.96 67.44
C GLU A 308 -47.05 28.35 67.47
N ILE A 309 -47.62 28.77 66.34
CA ILE A 309 -49.04 29.06 66.20
C ILE A 309 -49.85 27.77 66.37
N GLN A 310 -49.46 26.66 65.74
CA GLN A 310 -50.15 25.38 65.91
C GLN A 310 -50.05 24.86 67.34
N THR A 311 -48.91 25.02 67.99
CA THR A 311 -48.69 24.64 69.39
C THR A 311 -49.50 25.53 70.33
N ALA A 312 -49.52 26.84 70.12
CA ALA A 312 -50.34 27.79 70.88
C ALA A 312 -51.84 27.51 70.72
N GLN A 313 -52.31 27.21 69.50
CA GLN A 313 -53.70 26.80 69.26
C GLN A 313 -54.02 25.46 69.96
N SER A 314 -53.08 24.51 69.97
CA SER A 314 -53.24 23.23 70.65
C SER A 314 -53.27 23.39 72.17
N LEU A 315 -52.47 24.31 72.71
CA LEU A 315 -52.44 24.65 74.14
C LEU A 315 -53.67 25.44 74.58
N ILE A 316 -54.14 26.40 73.77
CA ILE A 316 -55.42 27.08 74.01
C ILE A 316 -56.55 26.05 74.05
N ARG A 317 -56.58 25.09 73.11
CA ARG A 317 -57.56 23.99 73.13
C ARG A 317 -57.45 23.08 74.35
N TYR A 318 -56.25 22.92 74.91
CA TYR A 318 -56.01 22.10 76.10
C TYR A 318 -56.43 22.81 77.40
N PHE A 319 -56.14 24.12 77.52
CA PHE A 319 -56.42 24.92 78.72
C PHE A 319 -57.82 25.55 78.73
N ASP A 320 -58.38 25.80 77.55
CA ASP A 320 -59.72 26.34 77.35
C ASP A 320 -60.49 25.45 76.36
N PRO A 321 -61.04 24.31 76.82
CA PRO A 321 -61.91 23.48 76.00
C PRO A 321 -63.26 24.16 75.66
N SER A 322 -63.55 25.31 76.27
CA SER A 322 -64.77 26.11 76.08
C SER A 322 -64.61 27.11 74.93
N SER A 323 -63.39 27.53 74.58
CA SER A 323 -63.13 28.34 73.37
C SER A 323 -63.08 27.50 72.09
N GLN A 324 -63.82 26.39 72.04
CA GLN A 324 -64.06 25.67 70.80
C GLN A 324 -64.83 26.59 69.86
N GLU A 325 -64.12 27.23 68.93
CA GLU A 325 -64.68 27.32 67.59
C GLU A 325 -64.90 25.89 67.14
N ALA A 326 -66.17 25.52 66.97
CA ALA A 326 -66.56 24.21 66.48
C ALA A 326 -65.73 23.92 65.22
N LYS A 327 -64.76 23.01 65.35
CA LYS A 327 -64.19 22.37 64.17
C LYS A 327 -65.37 21.69 63.50
N ALA A 328 -65.86 22.29 62.43
CA ALA A 328 -66.71 21.62 61.47
C ALA A 328 -66.06 20.26 61.23
N ALA A 329 -66.81 19.19 61.51
CA ALA A 329 -66.37 17.83 61.31
C ALA A 329 -65.68 17.78 59.95
N ALA A 330 -64.38 17.49 59.95
CA ALA A 330 -63.66 17.20 58.73
C ALA A 330 -64.35 15.96 58.15
N GLY A 331 -65.29 16.21 57.23
CA GLY A 331 -65.80 15.21 56.31
C GLY A 331 -64.62 14.54 55.62
N PRO A 332 -64.79 13.31 55.11
CA PRO A 332 -63.69 12.48 54.63
C PRO A 332 -62.78 13.31 53.74
N GLY A 333 -61.55 13.51 54.19
CA GLY A 333 -60.57 14.33 53.49
C GLY A 333 -60.43 13.86 52.05
N LYS A 334 -60.16 14.79 51.14
CA LYS A 334 -59.93 14.54 49.71
C LYS A 334 -58.70 13.65 49.40
N PHE A 335 -58.20 12.95 50.40
CA PHE A 335 -57.13 11.95 50.37
C PHE A 335 -57.65 10.53 50.69
N ALA A 336 -58.97 10.32 50.71
CA ALA A 336 -59.53 8.98 50.63
C ALA A 336 -59.00 8.33 49.33
N ALA A 337 -58.15 7.31 49.50
CA ALA A 337 -57.48 6.61 48.42
C ALA A 337 -58.51 6.06 47.41
N GLN A 338 -58.68 6.76 46.29
CA GLN A 338 -59.28 6.15 45.13
C GLN A 338 -58.24 5.21 44.53
N ALA A 339 -58.50 3.91 44.61
CA ALA A 339 -57.77 2.90 43.87
C ALA A 339 -58.09 3.05 42.38
N SER A 340 -57.40 3.95 41.68
CA SER A 340 -57.51 4.13 40.25
C SER A 340 -56.19 3.82 39.55
N ARG A 341 -55.93 2.52 39.35
CA ARG A 341 -55.24 2.02 38.17
C ARG A 341 -55.86 0.69 37.75
N THR A 342 -56.87 0.79 36.89
CA THR A 342 -57.16 -0.25 35.89
C THR A 342 -56.01 -0.23 34.89
N VAL A 343 -55.18 -1.26 34.88
CA VAL A 343 -54.19 -1.47 33.82
C VAL A 343 -54.96 -1.99 32.61
N GLU A 344 -55.11 -1.15 31.58
CA GLU A 344 -55.52 -1.62 30.25
C GLU A 344 -54.41 -2.50 29.69
N ALA A 345 -54.69 -3.80 29.65
CA ALA A 345 -53.81 -4.81 29.07
C ALA A 345 -54.14 -4.99 27.58
N THR A 346 -53.69 -4.06 26.75
CA THR A 346 -53.70 -4.22 25.30
C THR A 346 -52.41 -3.66 24.69
N GLY A 347 -51.44 -4.55 24.42
CA GLY A 347 -50.36 -4.23 23.46
C GLY A 347 -48.92 -4.56 23.82
N ILE A 348 -48.61 -5.60 24.62
CA ILE A 348 -47.21 -6.06 24.77
C ILE A 348 -47.09 -7.53 24.33
N LYS A 349 -46.57 -7.73 23.12
CA LYS A 349 -45.97 -9.00 22.67
C LYS A 349 -44.53 -9.05 23.20
N GLY A 350 -44.32 -9.77 24.29
CA GLY A 350 -43.01 -10.05 24.87
C GLY A 350 -43.17 -10.90 26.13
N THR A 351 -42.41 -11.98 26.23
CA THR A 351 -42.46 -12.96 27.32
C THR A 351 -42.28 -12.31 28.69
N ALA A 352 -43.25 -12.53 29.58
CA ALA A 352 -43.23 -12.07 30.95
C ALA A 352 -42.11 -12.75 31.75
N LEU A 353 -41.22 -11.95 32.33
CA LEU A 353 -40.28 -12.38 33.36
C LEU A 353 -41.03 -12.46 34.71
N PRO A 354 -41.03 -13.60 35.42
CA PRO A 354 -41.61 -13.66 36.76
C PRO A 354 -40.80 -12.80 37.73
N ARG A 355 -41.52 -12.10 38.61
CA ARG A 355 -40.97 -11.46 39.82
C ARG A 355 -40.16 -12.50 40.61
N LYS A 356 -38.84 -12.35 40.63
CA LYS A 356 -37.96 -13.00 41.61
C LYS A 356 -37.98 -12.11 42.86
N GLY A 357 -38.64 -12.60 43.90
CA GLY A 357 -38.57 -12.03 45.23
C GLY A 357 -37.13 -12.05 45.75
N GLU A 358 -36.81 -11.03 46.54
CA GLU A 358 -36.28 -11.20 47.90
C GLU A 358 -35.68 -12.59 48.19
N ALA A 359 -34.42 -12.78 47.81
CA ALA A 359 -33.51 -13.80 48.36
C ALA A 359 -32.13 -13.68 47.68
N GLU A 360 -31.46 -12.55 47.86
CA GLU A 360 -30.01 -12.45 47.64
C GLU A 360 -29.43 -11.35 48.55
N GLU A 361 -29.78 -11.43 49.84
CA GLU A 361 -29.07 -10.79 50.94
C GLU A 361 -28.78 -11.85 52.01
N ASP A 362 -28.06 -12.91 51.61
CA ASP A 362 -27.46 -13.90 52.53
C ASP A 362 -25.95 -13.96 52.24
N TYR A 363 -25.24 -12.87 52.58
CA TYR A 363 -23.77 -12.88 52.65
C TYR A 363 -23.24 -11.94 53.74
N PHE A 364 -23.79 -12.02 54.97
CA PHE A 364 -23.04 -11.69 56.20
C PHE A 364 -23.76 -12.15 57.47
N ALA A 365 -23.75 -13.46 57.77
CA ALA A 365 -24.22 -13.99 59.04
C ALA A 365 -23.14 -14.86 59.70
N GLY A 366 -22.28 -14.22 60.52
CA GLY A 366 -21.35 -14.88 61.42
C GLY A 366 -22.03 -15.21 62.75
N ASN A 367 -22.42 -16.47 62.90
CA ASN A 367 -23.03 -17.05 64.09
C ASN A 367 -21.99 -17.40 65.19
N GLY A 368 -22.38 -17.21 66.45
CA GLY A 368 -21.80 -17.90 67.61
C GLY A 368 -21.88 -17.05 68.89
N GLY A 369 -22.50 -17.42 70.01
CA GLY A 369 -23.16 -18.65 70.42
C GLY A 369 -23.09 -18.79 71.95
N LYS A 370 -24.26 -18.82 72.61
CA LYS A 370 -24.60 -19.52 73.89
C LYS A 370 -23.92 -19.15 75.24
N LYS A 371 -24.78 -18.80 76.22
CA LYS A 371 -25.30 -19.63 77.36
C LYS A 371 -25.23 -19.00 78.77
N GLY A 372 -26.41 -18.89 79.39
CA GLY A 372 -26.66 -19.01 80.85
C GLY A 372 -26.76 -17.69 81.63
N LYS A 373 -27.55 -17.51 82.70
CA LYS A 373 -28.53 -18.35 83.41
C LYS A 373 -29.25 -17.42 84.44
N LYS A 374 -30.59 -17.52 84.52
CA LYS A 374 -31.50 -17.19 85.65
C LYS A 374 -31.06 -16.17 86.73
N ASN A 375 -31.86 -15.11 86.95
CA ASN A 375 -32.71 -15.03 88.16
C ASN A 375 -33.76 -13.89 88.19
N ARG A 376 -34.95 -14.26 88.69
CA ARG A 376 -35.87 -13.55 89.61
C ARG A 376 -36.51 -12.19 89.25
N LYS A 377 -37.73 -12.30 88.71
CA LYS A 377 -39.04 -11.85 89.25
C LYS A 377 -39.04 -10.88 90.45
N ASN A 378 -39.66 -9.71 90.22
CA ASN A 378 -40.69 -9.02 91.03
C ASN A 378 -41.20 -7.89 90.10
N GLN A 379 -42.42 -7.82 89.57
CA GLN A 379 -43.75 -7.89 90.19
C GLN A 379 -43.79 -7.21 91.56
N ASN A 380 -44.09 -5.91 91.55
CA ASN A 380 -45.07 -5.39 92.49
C ASN A 380 -45.91 -4.32 91.81
N ALA A 381 -47.17 -4.68 91.56
CA ALA A 381 -48.22 -3.77 91.16
C ALA A 381 -48.87 -3.19 92.42
N SER A 382 -49.18 -1.89 92.34
CA SER A 382 -50.24 -1.20 93.07
C SER A 382 -50.03 -0.96 94.58
N PRO A 383 -50.60 0.11 95.16
CA PRO A 383 -51.82 0.77 94.71
C PRO A 383 -51.75 2.30 94.56
N ALA A 384 -52.72 2.82 93.81
CA ALA A 384 -53.19 4.18 93.96
C ALA A 384 -53.60 4.45 95.42
N PRO A 385 -53.42 5.67 95.91
CA PRO A 385 -54.35 6.26 96.85
C PRO A 385 -55.06 7.45 96.21
N ASP A 386 -56.31 7.56 96.61
CA ASP A 386 -57.29 8.59 96.31
C ASP A 386 -56.75 10.02 96.29
N ALA A 387 -57.45 10.82 95.50
CA ALA A 387 -57.43 12.27 95.57
C ALA A 387 -57.61 12.77 97.01
N PRO A 388 -56.79 13.75 97.41
CA PRO A 388 -57.28 14.89 98.15
C PRO A 388 -57.10 16.15 97.30
N ALA A 389 -58.05 17.05 97.46
CA ALA A 389 -58.16 18.35 96.83
C ALA A 389 -56.81 19.10 96.67
N GLY A 390 -56.63 19.72 95.50
CA GLY A 390 -55.85 20.97 95.38
C GLY A 390 -54.38 20.87 94.96
N LYS A 391 -54.00 19.98 94.02
CA LYS A 391 -52.68 20.06 93.36
C LYS A 391 -52.82 19.95 91.84
N PHE A 392 -52.40 21.02 91.16
CA PHE A 392 -52.47 21.19 89.71
C PHE A 392 -51.41 20.34 89.01
N ASN A 393 -51.80 19.40 88.14
CA ASN A 393 -50.89 18.42 87.53
C ASN A 393 -50.94 18.55 85.99
N LEU A 394 -49.90 19.11 85.39
CA LEU A 394 -49.76 19.27 83.94
C LEU A 394 -48.98 18.09 83.33
N SER A 395 -49.35 17.67 82.13
CA SER A 395 -48.56 16.67 81.40
C SER A 395 -47.21 17.24 80.97
N PHE A 396 -46.15 16.45 81.07
CA PHE A 396 -44.78 16.88 80.73
C PHE A 396 -44.68 17.45 79.31
N GLY A 397 -45.41 16.90 78.35
CA GLY A 397 -45.47 17.43 76.97
C GLY A 397 -46.13 18.81 76.86
N VAL A 398 -47.15 19.12 77.69
CA VAL A 398 -47.77 20.46 77.74
C VAL A 398 -46.83 21.47 78.39
N ILE A 399 -46.05 21.05 79.39
CA ILE A 399 -45.01 21.89 79.99
C ILE A 399 -43.91 22.21 78.97
N GLU A 400 -43.49 21.23 78.16
CA GLU A 400 -42.51 21.44 77.10
C GLU A 400 -43.04 22.37 75.99
N GLN A 401 -44.32 22.23 75.61
CA GLN A 401 -44.97 23.10 74.64
C GLN A 401 -45.14 24.54 75.15
N LEU A 402 -45.46 24.74 76.43
CA LEU A 402 -45.50 26.06 77.06
C LEU A 402 -44.11 26.68 77.15
N ALA A 403 -43.09 25.87 77.46
CA ALA A 403 -41.69 26.31 77.45
C ALA A 403 -41.22 26.72 76.05
N LYS A 404 -41.62 26.00 74.99
CA LYS A 404 -41.33 26.36 73.59
C LYS A 404 -41.93 27.72 73.16
N ILE A 405 -42.99 28.16 73.83
CA ILE A 405 -43.71 29.42 73.59
C ILE A 405 -43.27 30.49 74.62
N ASP A 406 -42.29 30.19 75.48
CA ASP A 406 -41.82 31.05 76.58
C ASP A 406 -42.95 31.50 77.53
N VAL A 407 -43.92 30.62 77.79
CA VAL A 407 -45.01 30.88 78.76
C VAL A 407 -44.79 30.03 79.99
N GLN A 408 -44.79 30.64 81.16
CA GLN A 408 -44.55 29.94 82.41
C GLN A 408 -45.72 28.97 82.69
N PRO A 409 -45.44 27.71 83.07
CA PRO A 409 -46.50 26.77 83.41
C PRO A 409 -47.31 27.30 84.60
N PRO A 410 -48.67 27.25 84.54
CA PRO A 410 -49.50 27.72 85.63
C PRO A 410 -49.21 26.93 86.91
N SER A 411 -48.97 27.63 88.01
CA SER A 411 -48.68 27.01 89.31
C SER A 411 -49.96 26.57 90.06
N SER A 412 -51.13 26.98 89.58
CA SER A 412 -52.44 26.63 90.14
C SER A 412 -53.56 26.80 89.10
N GLN A 413 -54.73 26.18 89.33
CA GLN A 413 -55.90 26.29 88.45
C GLN A 413 -56.35 27.75 88.22
N ALA A 414 -56.16 28.63 89.19
CA ALA A 414 -56.49 30.05 89.07
C ALA A 414 -55.55 30.82 88.12
N ALA A 415 -54.33 30.33 87.92
CA ALA A 415 -53.36 30.94 86.99
C ALA A 415 -53.58 30.53 85.52
N VAL A 416 -54.45 29.54 85.26
CA VAL A 416 -54.73 29.03 83.91
C VAL A 416 -55.34 30.10 83.02
N ALA A 417 -56.29 30.89 83.52
CA ALA A 417 -56.91 31.97 82.73
C ALA A 417 -55.90 33.05 82.32
N GLY A 418 -54.98 33.41 83.22
CA GLY A 418 -53.90 34.35 82.91
C GLY A 418 -52.90 33.80 81.89
N VAL A 419 -52.61 32.50 81.95
CA VAL A 419 -51.76 31.81 80.98
C VAL A 419 -52.44 31.72 79.61
N VAL A 420 -53.76 31.46 79.54
CA VAL A 420 -54.52 31.44 78.27
C VAL A 420 -54.51 32.81 77.60
N GLU A 421 -54.70 33.90 78.34
CA GLU A 421 -54.63 35.26 77.79
C GLU A 421 -53.22 35.62 77.32
N GLN A 422 -52.18 35.16 78.03
CA GLN A 422 -50.79 35.29 77.56
C GLN A 422 -50.53 34.51 76.27
N ILE A 423 -51.09 33.29 76.14
CA ILE A 423 -50.96 32.48 74.91
C ILE A 423 -51.73 33.13 73.75
N LYS A 424 -52.93 33.69 73.98
CA LYS A 424 -53.71 34.42 72.96
C LYS A 424 -53.00 35.70 72.51
N SER A 425 -52.47 36.48 73.45
CA SER A 425 -51.70 37.69 73.12
C SER A 425 -50.46 37.37 72.29
N LYS A 426 -49.74 36.30 72.62
CA LYS A 426 -48.61 35.82 71.82
C LYS A 426 -49.06 35.29 70.45
N LEU A 427 -50.16 34.57 70.37
CA LEU A 427 -50.75 34.09 69.11
C LEU A 427 -51.09 35.25 68.16
N GLU A 428 -51.74 36.31 68.65
CA GLU A 428 -52.03 37.49 67.84
C GLU A 428 -50.76 38.22 67.39
N SER A 429 -49.75 38.30 68.27
CA SER A 429 -48.46 38.90 67.92
C SER A 429 -47.76 38.10 66.82
N TRP A 430 -47.78 36.77 66.89
CA TRP A 430 -47.20 35.90 65.88
C TRP A 430 -47.97 35.93 64.57
N GLN A 431 -49.30 35.97 64.60
CA GLN A 431 -50.12 36.11 63.39
C GLN A 431 -49.89 37.44 62.67
N LYS A 432 -49.72 38.55 63.41
CA LYS A 432 -49.42 39.86 62.80
C LYS A 432 -47.99 39.94 62.24
N ASP A 433 -47.02 39.32 62.92
CA ASP A 433 -45.63 39.28 62.47
C ASP A 433 -45.34 38.17 61.43
N GLN A 434 -46.28 37.24 61.22
CA GLN A 434 -46.12 36.07 60.36
C GLN A 434 -45.77 36.46 58.92
N ASP A 435 -46.53 37.35 58.30
CA ASP A 435 -46.30 37.75 56.90
C ASP A 435 -44.95 38.45 56.75
N ARG A 436 -44.61 39.36 57.67
CA ARG A 436 -43.34 40.10 57.65
C ARG A 436 -42.15 39.16 57.82
N LYS A 437 -42.20 38.23 58.79
CA LYS A 437 -41.10 37.27 59.00
C LYS A 437 -41.01 36.22 57.92
N THR A 438 -42.13 35.79 57.32
CA THR A 438 -42.13 34.89 56.16
C THR A 438 -41.43 35.57 54.99
N GLN A 439 -41.76 36.82 54.71
CA GLN A 439 -41.09 37.58 53.64
C GLN A 439 -39.60 37.77 53.91
N GLU A 440 -39.21 38.13 55.15
CA GLU A 440 -37.79 38.24 55.52
C GLU A 440 -37.04 36.90 55.42
N ASN A 441 -37.69 35.77 55.73
CA ASN A 441 -37.11 34.43 55.60
C ASN A 441 -36.96 34.03 54.12
N VAL A 442 -37.97 34.29 53.29
CA VAL A 442 -37.92 34.07 51.84
C VAL A 442 -36.81 34.93 51.21
N ASP A 443 -36.68 36.20 51.60
CA ASP A 443 -35.66 37.09 51.05
C ASP A 443 -34.25 36.71 51.50
N LYS A 444 -34.09 36.22 52.74
CA LYS A 444 -32.82 35.63 53.22
C LYS A 444 -32.48 34.35 52.48
N ALA A 445 -33.46 33.46 52.26
CA ALA A 445 -33.25 32.21 51.54
C ALA A 445 -32.92 32.46 50.06
N LYS A 446 -33.57 33.43 49.40
CA LYS A 446 -33.22 33.86 48.04
C LYS A 446 -31.79 34.38 47.95
N LYS A 447 -31.38 35.24 48.90
CA LYS A 447 -29.99 35.75 48.96
C LYS A 447 -28.97 34.65 49.22
N GLU A 448 -29.32 33.67 50.06
CA GLU A 448 -28.44 32.53 50.33
C GLU A 448 -28.37 31.58 49.13
N ILE A 449 -29.46 31.36 48.41
CA ILE A 449 -29.46 30.60 47.14
C ILE A 449 -28.62 31.33 46.10
N GLU A 450 -28.78 32.64 45.92
CA GLU A 450 -27.97 33.44 45.00
C GLU A 450 -26.48 33.40 45.37
N ARG A 451 -26.15 33.47 46.67
CA ARG A 451 -24.78 33.30 47.16
C ARG A 451 -24.23 31.90 46.84
N LEU A 452 -25.01 30.84 47.08
CA LEU A 452 -24.59 29.46 46.80
C LEU A 452 -24.47 29.20 45.29
N GLU A 453 -25.31 29.80 44.46
CA GLU A 453 -25.18 29.76 42.99
C GLU A 453 -23.97 30.56 42.50
N ALA A 454 -23.65 31.70 43.13
CA ALA A 454 -22.45 32.49 42.82
C ALA A 454 -21.15 31.79 43.27
N GLU A 455 -21.14 31.17 44.46
CA GLU A 455 -19.99 30.43 44.98
C GLU A 455 -19.74 29.16 44.17
N THR A 456 -20.80 28.44 43.76
CA THR A 456 -20.66 27.25 42.92
C THR A 456 -20.34 27.56 41.46
N SER A 457 -20.84 28.67 40.90
CA SER A 457 -20.41 29.13 39.57
C SER A 457 -18.94 29.58 39.56
N ASN A 458 -18.43 30.16 40.66
CA ASN A 458 -17.01 30.42 40.86
C ASN A 458 -16.18 29.12 41.03
N GLU A 459 -16.70 28.10 41.71
CA GLU A 459 -16.02 26.79 41.82
C GLU A 459 -16.01 26.02 40.48
N ASP A 460 -17.09 26.05 39.70
CA ASP A 460 -17.14 25.42 38.38
C ASP A 460 -16.26 26.14 37.35
N SER A 461 -16.13 27.47 37.43
CA SER A 461 -15.20 28.26 36.62
C SER A 461 -13.74 28.08 37.05
N ALA A 462 -13.46 27.90 38.35
CA ALA A 462 -12.13 27.52 38.84
C ALA A 462 -11.72 26.09 38.40
N LYS A 463 -12.66 25.13 38.37
CA LYS A 463 -12.40 23.76 37.88
C LYS A 463 -12.27 23.67 36.36
N THR A 464 -12.92 24.54 35.60
CA THR A 464 -12.73 24.61 34.13
C THR A 464 -11.44 25.32 33.74
N ASN A 465 -10.99 26.33 34.48
CA ASN A 465 -9.65 26.93 34.29
C ASN A 465 -8.49 26.06 34.79
N GLY A 466 -8.74 25.10 35.70
CA GLY A 466 -7.74 24.15 36.18
C GLY A 466 -7.38 23.03 35.20
N ASN A 467 -8.02 22.96 34.03
CA ASN A 467 -7.75 21.94 33.01
C ASN A 467 -7.60 22.54 31.60
N SER A 468 -7.00 23.74 31.52
CA SER A 468 -6.55 24.36 30.28
C SER A 468 -5.08 24.01 30.01
N ALA A 469 -4.82 23.69 28.76
CA ALA A 469 -3.61 23.12 28.19
C ALA A 469 -2.35 24.01 28.21
N ASP A 470 -2.20 24.93 29.17
CA ASP A 470 -1.06 25.86 29.25
C ASP A 470 0.15 25.31 30.02
N ASN A 471 -0.01 24.29 30.87
CA ASN A 471 1.13 23.70 31.58
C ASN A 471 1.97 22.71 30.74
N VAL A 472 1.46 22.25 29.59
CA VAL A 472 2.24 21.36 28.69
C VAL A 472 3.07 22.17 27.68
N ALA A 473 2.60 23.35 27.29
CA ALA A 473 3.37 24.25 26.42
C ALA A 473 4.59 24.85 27.13
N ALA A 474 4.45 25.21 28.42
CA ALA A 474 5.54 25.76 29.22
C ALA A 474 6.66 24.73 29.55
N ASP A 475 6.33 23.44 29.69
CA ASP A 475 7.33 22.37 29.91
C ASP A 475 8.06 21.96 28.62
N LEU A 476 7.42 22.08 27.44
CA LEU A 476 8.05 21.84 26.14
C LEU A 476 8.99 22.97 25.69
N GLU A 477 8.80 24.19 26.20
CA GLU A 477 9.69 25.32 25.90
C GLU A 477 10.93 25.34 26.80
N LYS A 478 10.81 24.91 28.07
CA LYS A 478 11.97 24.74 28.97
C LYS A 478 12.89 23.58 28.57
N THR A 479 12.33 22.48 28.08
CA THR A 479 13.13 21.32 27.62
C THR A 479 13.88 21.58 26.32
N LYS A 480 13.42 22.50 25.45
CA LYS A 480 14.15 22.89 24.23
C LYS A 480 15.29 23.88 24.46
N ILE A 481 15.26 24.63 25.57
CA ILE A 481 16.30 25.63 25.88
C ILE A 481 17.50 24.98 26.59
N GLU A 482 17.33 23.85 27.29
CA GLU A 482 18.45 23.12 27.92
C GLU A 482 19.25 22.22 26.96
N GLU A 483 18.73 21.88 25.78
CA GLU A 483 19.42 21.00 24.81
C GLU A 483 20.27 21.75 23.76
N THR A 484 20.35 23.09 23.83
CA THR A 484 21.11 23.93 22.89
C THR A 484 22.19 24.81 23.54
N SER A 485 22.70 24.42 24.72
CA SER A 485 23.91 25.00 25.33
C SER A 485 25.01 23.96 25.54
#